data_AF-A0AAV8Q6I6-F1
#
_entry.id   AF-A0AAV8Q6I6-F1
#
_cell.length_a   1.000
_cell.length_b   1.000
_cell.length_c   1.000
_cell.angle_alpha   90.00
_cell.angle_beta   90.00
_cell.angle_gamma   90.00
#
_symmetry.space_group_name_H-M   'P 1'
#
loop_
_entity.id
_entity.type
_entity.pdbx_description
1 polymer ?
#
loop_
_entity_poly.entity_id
_entity_poly.type
_entity_poly.pdbx_seq_one_letter_code
_entity_poly.pdbx_strand_id
1 'polypeptide(L)'
;MKWILHDWTNEQCTKILKNCWKVLPEKGKMMVVEYILPIIPESNLMAQGVFTLDMAMMIQTGGRERTQKEFEALAKEAGFTGLKATYISMYAWLMEFTK
;
A
#
# COMPACT_ATOMS: atom_id res chain seq x y z
N MET A 1 -5.39 7.49 4.33
CA MET A 1 -5.87 6.10 4.50
C MET A 1 -4.73 5.32 5.13
N LYS A 2 -4.94 4.70 6.28
CA LYS A 2 -3.88 4.04 7.05
C LYS A 2 -4.36 2.65 7.42
N TRP A 3 -3.62 1.61 7.02
CA TRP A 3 -3.93 0.20 7.29
C TRP A 3 -5.35 -0.14 6.83
N ILE A 4 -5.61 0.08 5.55
CA ILE A 4 -6.90 -0.25 4.93
C ILE A 4 -6.67 -1.14 3.73
N LEU A 5 -5.74 -0.80 2.85
CA LEU A 5 -5.58 -1.51 1.57
C LEU A 5 -5.11 -2.96 1.77
N HIS A 6 -4.36 -3.24 2.84
CA HIS A 6 -3.92 -4.61 3.13
C HIS A 6 -5.04 -5.57 3.53
N ASP A 7 -6.23 -5.07 3.90
CA ASP A 7 -7.39 -5.89 4.27
C ASP A 7 -8.20 -6.38 3.06
N TRP A 8 -7.98 -5.80 1.88
CA TRP A 8 -8.85 -5.98 0.72
C TRP A 8 -8.14 -6.63 -0.45
N THR A 9 -8.91 -7.26 -1.34
CA THR A 9 -8.38 -7.76 -2.62
C THR A 9 -7.96 -6.59 -3.53
N ASN A 10 -7.22 -6.90 -4.59
CA ASN A 10 -6.78 -5.87 -5.54
C ASN A 10 -7.98 -5.16 -6.21
N GLU A 11 -9.03 -5.90 -6.57
CA GLU A 11 -10.24 -5.33 -7.18
C GLU A 11 -10.96 -4.37 -6.24
N GLN A 12 -11.04 -4.73 -4.95
CA GLN A 12 -11.64 -3.89 -3.91
C GLN A 12 -10.78 -2.66 -3.63
N CYS A 13 -9.46 -2.81 -3.52
CA CYS A 13 -8.51 -1.70 -3.41
C CYS A 13 -8.65 -0.72 -4.56
N THR A 14 -8.69 -1.21 -5.80
CA THR A 14 -8.88 -0.36 -6.98
C THR A 14 -10.21 0.40 -6.90
N LYS A 15 -11.31 -0.24 -6.47
CA LYS A 15 -12.60 0.43 -6.29
C LYS A 15 -12.54 1.54 -5.22
N ILE A 16 -11.92 1.26 -4.08
CA ILE A 16 -11.70 2.23 -3.00
C ILE A 16 -10.90 3.43 -3.53
N LEU A 17 -9.76 3.17 -4.17
CA LEU A 17 -8.87 4.20 -4.70
C LEU A 17 -9.52 5.04 -5.80
N LYS A 18 -10.32 4.44 -6.69
CA LYS A 18 -11.09 5.17 -7.71
C LYS A 18 -12.08 6.16 -7.09
N ASN A 19 -12.74 5.78 -5.99
CA ASN A 19 -13.64 6.68 -5.28
C ASN A 19 -12.88 7.86 -4.67
N CYS A 20 -11.71 7.62 -4.07
CA CYS A 20 -10.84 8.69 -3.58
C CYS A 20 -10.37 9.60 -4.72
N TRP A 21 -9.92 9.03 -5.84
CA TRP A 21 -9.45 9.78 -7.00
C TRP A 21 -10.52 10.75 -7.53
N LYS A 22 -11.79 10.32 -7.62
CA LYS A 22 -12.91 11.14 -8.12
C LYS A 22 -13.13 12.42 -7.33
N VAL A 23 -12.95 12.38 -6.01
CA VAL A 23 -13.23 13.52 -5.12
C VAL A 23 -12.03 14.43 -4.89
N LEU A 24 -10.82 13.99 -5.25
CA LEU A 24 -9.63 14.83 -5.14
C LEU A 24 -9.65 16.00 -6.15
N PRO A 25 -9.19 17.19 -5.76
CA PRO A 25 -8.97 18.29 -6.70
C PRO A 25 -7.84 17.95 -7.69
N GLU A 26 -7.68 18.73 -8.75
CA GLU A 26 -6.74 18.46 -9.85
C GLU A 26 -5.28 18.26 -9.40
N LYS A 27 -4.84 18.95 -8.33
CA LYS A 27 -3.51 18.79 -7.71
C LYS A 27 -3.55 18.05 -6.37
N GLY A 28 -4.64 17.33 -6.12
CA GLY A 28 -4.87 16.58 -4.91
C GLY A 28 -3.95 15.37 -4.82
N LYS A 29 -3.64 14.97 -3.59
CA LYS A 29 -2.89 13.74 -3.30
C LYS A 29 -3.70 12.86 -2.36
N MET A 30 -3.59 11.55 -2.57
CA MET A 30 -4.05 10.56 -1.60
C MET A 30 -2.85 10.10 -0.75
N MET A 31 -2.97 10.24 0.56
CA MET A 31 -1.96 9.74 1.51
C MET A 31 -2.34 8.34 1.95
N VAL A 32 -1.47 7.37 1.71
CA VAL A 32 -1.65 5.97 2.06
C VAL A 32 -0.54 5.55 3.02
N VAL A 33 -0.87 4.94 4.15
CA VAL A 33 0.10 4.43 5.12
C VAL A 33 -0.10 2.93 5.26
N GLU A 34 0.88 2.16 4.78
CA GLU A 34 0.86 0.69 4.76
C GLU A 34 2.27 0.16 5.02
N TYR A 35 2.40 -1.16 5.18
CA TYR A 35 3.67 -1.83 5.07
C TYR A 35 4.00 -2.09 3.59
N ILE A 36 5.29 -2.02 3.26
CA ILE A 36 5.78 -2.38 1.92
C ILE A 36 6.60 -3.66 2.06
N LEU A 37 6.14 -4.70 1.37
CA LEU A 37 6.83 -5.99 1.33
C LEU A 37 8.10 -5.86 0.46
N PRO A 38 9.29 -6.18 1.00
CA PRO A 38 10.52 -6.17 0.22
C PRO A 38 10.52 -7.33 -0.78
N ILE A 39 11.04 -7.09 -2.00
CA ILE A 39 11.12 -8.11 -3.06
C ILE A 39 12.19 -9.16 -2.74
N ILE A 40 13.31 -8.71 -2.17
CA ILE A 40 14.41 -9.57 -1.79
C ILE A 40 14.31 -9.78 -0.28
N PRO A 41 14.10 -11.01 0.20
CA PRO A 41 14.12 -11.29 1.62
C PRO A 41 15.56 -11.13 2.13
N GLU A 42 15.79 -10.10 2.91
CA GLU A 42 17.05 -9.89 3.60
C GLU A 42 17.06 -10.63 4.95
N SER A 43 18.22 -11.08 5.39
CA SER A 43 18.38 -11.82 6.65
C SER A 43 18.32 -10.93 7.90
N ASN A 44 18.04 -9.63 7.74
CA ASN A 44 17.93 -8.72 8.88
C ASN A 44 16.51 -8.77 9.49
N LEU A 45 16.44 -8.47 10.79
CA LEU A 45 15.20 -8.48 11.56
C LEU A 45 14.13 -7.53 11.00
N MET A 46 14.55 -6.44 10.35
CA MET A 46 13.59 -5.49 9.77
C MET A 46 12.83 -6.09 8.60
N ALA A 47 13.54 -6.74 7.67
CA ALA A 47 12.93 -7.41 6.52
C ALA A 47 12.06 -8.61 6.97
N GLN A 48 12.54 -9.40 7.93
CA GLN A 48 11.79 -10.55 8.47
C GLN A 48 10.49 -10.14 9.18
N GLY A 49 10.47 -8.97 9.83
CA GLY A 49 9.30 -8.45 10.52
C GLY A 49 8.10 -8.23 9.58
N VAL A 50 8.32 -7.69 8.38
CA VAL A 50 7.24 -7.44 7.41
C VAL A 50 6.65 -8.74 6.86
N PHE A 51 7.48 -9.77 6.62
CA PHE A 51 6.96 -11.09 6.23
C PHE A 51 6.14 -11.74 7.35
N THR A 52 6.49 -11.50 8.62
CA THR A 52 5.69 -11.98 9.76
C THR A 52 4.34 -11.29 9.80
N LEU A 53 4.28 -9.98 9.51
CA LEU A 53 3.04 -9.23 9.39
C LEU A 53 2.18 -9.74 8.22
N ASP A 54 2.78 -10.02 7.06
CA ASP A 54 2.07 -10.60 5.91
C ASP A 54 1.43 -11.96 6.22
N MET A 55 2.17 -12.85 6.90
CA MET A 55 1.61 -14.11 7.40
C MET A 55 0.46 -13.89 8.40
N ALA A 56 0.59 -12.91 9.29
CA ALA A 56 -0.48 -12.58 10.24
C ALA A 56 -1.74 -12.08 9.53
N MET A 57 -1.59 -11.24 8.49
CA MET A 57 -2.71 -10.77 7.66
C MET A 57 -3.43 -11.94 6.97
N MET A 58 -2.67 -12.86 6.37
CA MET A 58 -3.23 -14.04 5.72
C MET A 58 -4.07 -14.89 6.68
N ILE A 59 -3.58 -15.10 7.91
CA ILE A 59 -4.24 -15.95 8.91
C ILE A 59 -5.46 -15.26 9.54
N GLN A 60 -5.36 -13.97 9.84
CA GLN A 60 -6.38 -13.27 10.65
C GLN A 60 -7.50 -12.65 9.82
N THR A 61 -7.17 -12.08 8.65
CA THR A 61 -8.14 -11.30 7.86
C THR A 61 -8.30 -11.81 6.43
N GLY A 62 -7.42 -12.70 5.96
CA GLY A 62 -7.31 -13.06 4.54
C GLY A 62 -6.70 -11.93 3.70
N GLY A 63 -6.20 -10.88 4.36
CA GLY A 63 -5.48 -9.78 3.75
C GLY A 63 -4.05 -10.15 3.37
N ARG A 64 -3.33 -9.19 2.81
CA ARG A 64 -1.92 -9.33 2.44
C ARG A 64 -1.20 -8.01 2.36
N GLU A 65 0.08 -8.07 2.66
CA GLU A 65 1.01 -7.01 2.34
C GLU A 65 1.37 -7.05 0.84
N ARG A 66 1.84 -5.90 0.35
CA ARG A 66 2.12 -5.69 -1.06
C ARG A 66 3.49 -5.06 -1.24
N THR A 67 4.12 -5.42 -2.35
CA THR A 67 5.34 -4.74 -2.80
C THR A 67 5.02 -3.32 -3.27
N GLN A 68 6.02 -2.44 -3.32
CA GLN A 68 5.83 -1.09 -3.85
C GLN A 68 5.28 -1.10 -5.29
N LYS A 69 5.75 -2.03 -6.13
CA LYS A 69 5.29 -2.19 -7.52
C LYS A 69 3.80 -2.55 -7.61
N GLU A 70 3.30 -3.35 -6.67
CA GLU A 70 1.88 -3.69 -6.62
C GLU A 70 1.03 -2.47 -6.19
N PHE A 71 1.53 -1.64 -5.26
CA PHE A 71 0.87 -0.36 -4.94
C PHE A 71 0.88 0.61 -6.12
N GLU A 72 1.99 0.71 -6.87
CA GLU A 72 2.08 1.51 -8.09
C GLU A 72 1.06 1.05 -9.14
N ALA A 73 0.89 -0.26 -9.31
CA ALA A 73 -0.11 -0.83 -10.20
C ALA A 73 -1.54 -0.47 -9.78
N LEU A 74 -1.87 -0.61 -8.49
CA LEU A 74 -3.19 -0.22 -7.94
C LEU A 74 -3.46 1.28 -8.12
N ALA A 75 -2.47 2.13 -7.83
CA ALA A 75 -2.58 3.57 -8.00
C ALA A 75 -2.86 3.92 -9.47
N LYS A 76 -2.09 3.33 -10.40
CA LYS A 76 -2.28 3.54 -11.83
C LYS A 76 -3.64 3.07 -12.33
N GLU A 77 -4.09 1.89 -11.90
CA GLU A 77 -5.41 1.36 -12.28
C GLU A 77 -6.55 2.24 -11.76
N ALA A 78 -6.34 2.90 -10.62
CA ALA A 78 -7.29 3.86 -10.05
C ALA A 78 -7.27 5.26 -10.68
N GLY A 79 -6.31 5.54 -11.57
CA GLY A 79 -6.19 6.80 -12.31
C GLY A 79 -5.13 7.76 -11.76
N PHE A 80 -4.39 7.40 -10.71
CA PHE A 80 -3.29 8.21 -10.22
C PHE A 80 -2.09 8.16 -11.19
N THR A 81 -1.38 9.27 -11.29
CA THR A 81 -0.28 9.47 -12.24
C THR A 81 1.08 9.12 -11.66
N GLY A 82 1.20 9.10 -10.33
CA GLY A 82 2.47 8.87 -9.64
C GLY A 82 2.29 8.39 -8.21
N LEU A 83 3.36 7.78 -7.69
CA LEU A 83 3.49 7.31 -6.33
C LEU A 83 4.87 7.69 -5.81
N LYS A 84 4.92 8.34 -4.64
CA LYS A 84 6.16 8.56 -3.89
C LYS A 84 6.07 7.86 -2.53
N ALA A 85 6.96 6.90 -2.29
CA ALA A 85 7.06 6.20 -1.01
C ALA A 85 8.14 6.85 -0.13
N THR A 86 7.85 7.03 1.16
CA THR A 86 8.78 7.54 2.17
C THR A 86 8.63 6.73 3.44
N TYR A 87 9.73 6.14 3.91
CA TYR A 87 9.74 5.39 5.16
C TYR A 87 9.44 6.33 6.34
N ILE A 88 8.61 5.88 7.29
CA ILE A 88 8.29 6.63 8.50
C ILE A 88 8.97 5.98 9.71
N SER A 89 8.38 4.89 10.22
CA SER A 89 8.84 4.16 11.39
C SER A 89 8.12 2.82 11.49
N MET A 90 8.69 1.87 12.24
CA MET A 90 8.06 0.57 12.54
C MET A 90 7.48 -0.11 11.29
N TYR A 91 8.32 -0.28 10.26
CA TYR A 91 7.97 -0.88 8.97
C TYR A 91 7.03 -0.05 8.08
N ALA A 92 6.37 0.98 8.61
CA ALA A 92 5.34 1.72 7.90
C ALA A 92 5.95 2.73 6.91
N TRP A 93 5.32 2.80 5.75
CA TRP A 93 5.65 3.74 4.67
C TRP A 93 4.49 4.69 4.44
N LEU A 94 4.80 5.96 4.25
CA LEU A 94 3.89 6.93 3.67
C LEU A 94 4.03 6.88 2.16
N MET A 95 2.95 6.56 1.46
CA MET A 95 2.85 6.66 0.02
C MET A 95 1.94 7.83 -0.36
N GLU A 96 2.47 8.72 -1.17
CA GLU A 96 1.74 9.84 -1.76
C GLU A 96 1.31 9.45 -3.18
N PHE A 97 0.01 9.27 -3.43
CA PHE A 97 -0.50 9.05 -4.78
C PHE A 97 -0.94 10.39 -5.37
N THR A 98 -0.34 10.82 -6.48
CA THR A 98 -0.70 12.07 -7.17
C THR A 98 -1.80 11.84 -8.19
N LYS A 99 -2.83 12.69 -8.15
CA LYS A 99 -3.86 12.72 -9.19
C LYS A 99 -3.27 13.12 -10.54
#